data_AF-A0AAW2HDL1-F1
#
_entry.id   AF-A0AAW2HDL1-F1
#
_cell.length_a   1.000
_cell.length_b   1.000
_cell.length_c   1.000
_cell.angle_alpha   90.00
_cell.angle_beta   90.00
_cell.angle_gamma   90.00
#
_symmetry.space_group_name_H-M   'P 1'
#
loop_
_entity.id
_entity.type
_entity.pdbx_description
1 polymer ?
#
loop_
_entity_poly.entity_id
_entity_poly.type
_entity_poly.pdbx_seq_one_letter_code
_entity_poly.pdbx_strand_id
1 'polypeptide(L)'
;MGRDYPLGYEYFRSRCYRVFLKNSKETDPAKIDQMIKHGEFVIKELEALYMLKKYRTLKSRYYSAEDNAKFDELMLKINKMAQN
;
A
#
# COMPACT_ATOMS: atom_id res chain seq x y z
N MET A 1 -5.13 5.51 9.33
CA MET A 1 -3.96 5.73 8.44
C MET A 1 -2.73 6.24 9.17
N GLY A 2 -2.69 7.51 9.60
CA GLY A 2 -1.46 8.03 10.22
C GLY A 2 -1.14 7.38 11.58
N ARG A 3 -2.15 7.05 12.37
CA ARG A 3 -2.00 6.39 13.69
C ARG A 3 -1.49 4.95 13.59
N ASP A 4 -1.84 4.27 12.50
CA ASP A 4 -1.49 2.88 12.23
C ASP A 4 -0.13 2.75 11.51
N TYR A 5 0.52 3.88 11.24
CA TYR A 5 1.78 3.91 10.53
C TYR A 5 2.88 3.22 11.36
N PRO A 6 3.74 2.36 10.77
CA PRO A 6 4.70 1.55 11.53
C PRO A 6 5.66 2.35 12.42
N LEU A 7 6.03 3.57 11.99
CA LEU A 7 6.93 4.47 12.73
C LEU A 7 6.18 5.46 13.63
N GLY A 8 4.86 5.31 13.78
CA GLY A 8 4.00 6.14 14.62
C GLY A 8 3.45 7.38 13.94
N TYR A 9 2.46 7.98 14.60
CA TYR A 9 1.69 9.12 14.08
C TYR A 9 2.55 10.37 13.86
N GLU A 10 3.45 10.68 14.80
CA GLU A 10 4.27 11.90 14.71
C GLU A 10 5.24 11.83 13.52
N TYR A 11 5.83 10.65 13.28
CA TYR A 11 6.67 10.42 12.11
C TYR A 11 5.87 10.64 10.81
N PHE A 12 4.68 10.04 10.72
CA PHE A 12 3.81 10.21 9.56
C PHE A 12 3.43 11.68 9.33
N ARG A 13 2.92 12.34 10.38
CA ARG A 13 2.45 13.72 10.34
C ARG A 13 3.56 14.69 9.94
N SER A 14 4.73 14.59 10.55
CA SER A 14 5.87 15.49 10.28
C SER A 14 6.35 15.38 8.83
N ARG A 15 6.32 14.19 8.23
CA ARG A 15 6.68 13.97 6.81
C ARG A 15 5.68 14.60 5.87
N CYS A 16 4.38 14.38 6.08
CA CYS A 16 3.32 15.03 5.28
C CYS A 16 3.46 16.55 5.38
N TYR A 17 3.55 17.08 6.60
CA TYR A 17 3.70 18.52 6.84
C TYR A 17 4.88 19.12 6.08
N ARG A 18 6.06 18.47 6.11
CA ARG A 18 7.26 18.95 5.41
C ARG A 18 7.05 19.04 3.90
N VAL A 19 6.33 18.10 3.29
CA VAL A 19 6.05 18.10 1.85
C VAL A 19 5.08 19.24 1.50
N PHE A 20 4.00 19.42 2.27
CA PHE A 20 3.07 20.53 2.05
C PHE A 20 3.74 21.90 2.26
N LEU A 21 4.56 22.03 3.31
CA LEU A 21 5.30 23.26 3.59
C LEU A 21 6.27 23.60 2.44
N LYS A 22 7.02 22.60 1.94
CA LYS A 22 7.95 22.78 0.82
C LYS A 22 7.27 23.29 -0.45
N ASN A 23 6.05 22.84 -0.72
CA ASN A 23 5.30 23.21 -1.93
C ASN A 23 4.28 24.34 -1.71
N SER A 24 4.27 24.97 -0.53
CA SER A 24 3.27 25.98 -0.13
C SER A 24 3.22 27.24 -1.02
N LYS A 25 4.30 27.52 -1.76
CA LYS A 25 4.42 28.68 -2.64
C LYS A 25 4.15 28.36 -4.11
N GLU A 26 3.80 27.11 -4.44
CA GLU A 26 3.44 26.75 -5.80
C GLU A 26 2.12 27.42 -6.17
N THR A 27 2.09 28.08 -7.33
CA THR A 27 0.93 28.83 -7.83
C THR A 27 0.47 28.32 -9.20
N ASP A 28 1.27 27.49 -9.86
CA ASP A 28 0.91 26.87 -11.13
C ASP A 28 -0.19 25.82 -10.93
N PRO A 29 -1.41 26.02 -11.47
CA PRO A 29 -2.52 25.10 -11.28
C PRO A 29 -2.23 23.69 -11.79
N ALA A 30 -1.47 23.56 -12.89
CA ALA A 30 -1.16 22.25 -13.47
C ALA A 30 -0.23 21.44 -12.57
N LYS A 31 0.75 22.10 -11.94
CA LYS A 31 1.65 21.44 -10.98
C LYS A 31 0.94 21.09 -9.68
N ILE A 32 0.06 21.95 -9.19
CA ILE A 32 -0.75 21.68 -7.99
C ILE A 32 -1.60 20.42 -8.22
N ASP A 33 -2.27 20.31 -9.37
CA ASP A 33 -3.06 19.12 -9.72
C ASP A 33 -2.21 17.85 -9.76
N GLN A 34 -1.02 17.90 -10.36
CA GLN A 34 -0.08 16.77 -10.37
C GLN A 34 0.38 16.37 -8.95
N MET A 35 0.66 17.34 -8.09
CA MET A 35 1.06 17.08 -6.70
C MET A 35 -0.08 16.44 -5.90
N ILE A 36 -1.32 16.87 -6.11
CA ILE A 36 -2.50 16.29 -5.46
C ILE A 36 -2.68 14.84 -5.92
N LYS A 37 -2.65 14.59 -7.23
CA LYS A 37 -2.72 13.23 -7.80
C LYS A 37 -1.66 12.31 -7.25
N HIS A 38 -0.44 12.82 -7.07
CA HIS A 38 0.62 12.05 -6.42
C HIS A 38 0.29 11.70 -4.97
N GLY A 39 -0.28 12.64 -4.20
CA GLY A 39 -0.77 12.38 -2.85
C GLY A 39 -1.86 11.31 -2.80
N GLU A 40 -2.84 11.36 -3.71
CA GLU A 40 -3.91 10.37 -3.83
C GLU A 40 -3.37 8.97 -4.17
N PHE A 41 -2.39 8.89 -5.07
CA PHE A 41 -1.71 7.64 -5.39
C PHE A 41 -1.03 7.04 -4.15
N VAL A 42 -0.29 7.85 -3.39
CA VAL A 42 0.39 7.40 -2.16
C VAL A 42 -0.61 6.91 -1.12
N ILE A 43 -1.78 7.55 -1.01
CA ILE A 43 -2.87 7.09 -0.11
C ILE A 43 -3.30 5.67 -0.50
N LYS A 44 -3.53 5.41 -1.80
CA LYS A 44 -3.96 4.09 -2.30
C LYS A 44 -2.91 3.01 -2.08
N GLU A 45 -1.63 3.33 -2.30
CA GLU A 45 -0.52 2.42 -1.99
C GLU A 45 -0.49 2.06 -0.50
N LEU A 46 -0.66 3.03 0.39
CA LEU A 46 -0.71 2.78 1.84
C LEU A 46 -1.92 1.91 2.23
N GLU A 47 -3.09 2.13 1.62
CA GLU A 47 -4.27 1.26 1.82
C GLU A 47 -3.96 -0.18 1.43
N ALA A 48 -3.37 -0.38 0.24
CA ALA A 48 -3.00 -1.70 -0.26
C ALA A 48 -2.01 -2.40 0.67
N LEU A 49 -1.00 -1.67 1.17
CA LEU A 49 -0.03 -2.22 2.13
C LEU A 49 -0.67 -2.59 3.47
N TYR A 50 -1.62 -1.80 3.98
CA TYR A 50 -2.37 -2.16 5.19
C TYR A 50 -3.21 -3.43 4.98
N MET A 51 -3.89 -3.55 3.84
CA MET A 51 -4.68 -4.74 3.51
C MET A 51 -3.77 -5.97 3.34
N LEU A 52 -2.61 -5.82 2.69
CA LEU A 52 -1.63 -6.88 2.54
C LEU A 52 -1.09 -7.36 3.89
N LYS A 53 -0.77 -6.44 4.81
CA LYS A 53 -0.33 -6.78 6.18
C LYS A 53 -1.43 -7.56 6.93
N LYS A 54 -2.68 -7.10 6.84
CA LYS A 54 -3.84 -7.78 7.44
C LYS A 54 -4.01 -9.18 6.86
N TYR A 55 -3.97 -9.31 5.54
CA TYR A 55 -4.05 -10.59 4.84
C TYR A 55 -2.94 -11.55 5.27
N ARG A 56 -1.67 -11.09 5.28
CA ARG A 56 -0.53 -11.91 5.74
C ARG A 56 -0.70 -12.43 7.16
N THR A 57 -1.18 -11.57 8.07
CA THR A 57 -1.47 -11.95 9.46
C THR A 57 -2.56 -13.01 9.54
N LEU A 58 -3.67 -12.82 8.82
CA LEU A 58 -4.77 -13.79 8.79
C LEU A 58 -4.33 -15.12 8.16
N LYS A 59 -3.60 -15.06 7.05
CA LYS A 59 -3.05 -16.24 6.38
C LYS A 59 -2.19 -17.07 7.34
N SER A 60 -1.28 -16.41 8.05
CA SER A 60 -0.40 -17.08 9.02
C SER A 60 -1.14 -17.72 10.19
N ARG A 61 -2.31 -17.20 10.59
CA ARG A 61 -3.05 -17.70 11.77
C ARG A 61 -4.03 -18.82 11.44
N TYR A 62 -4.62 -18.79 10.23
CA TYR A 62 -5.76 -19.64 9.90
C TYR A 62 -5.48 -20.67 8.79
N TYR A 63 -4.37 -20.56 8.06
CA TYR A 63 -4.05 -21.49 6.98
C TYR A 63 -2.95 -22.45 7.42
N SER A 64 -3.22 -23.75 7.29
CA SER A 64 -2.23 -24.79 7.56
C SER A 64 -1.15 -24.84 6.47
N ALA A 65 -0.05 -25.56 6.73
CA ALA A 65 0.96 -25.83 5.70
C ALA A 65 0.35 -26.53 4.48
N GLU A 66 -0.62 -27.42 4.70
CA GLU A 66 -1.35 -28.14 3.64
C GLU A 66 -2.22 -27.21 2.79
N ASP A 67 -2.93 -26.26 3.41
CA ASP A 67 -3.74 -25.29 2.68
C ASP A 67 -2.88 -24.36 1.82
N ASN A 68 -1.72 -23.96 2.34
CA ASN A 68 -0.75 -23.16 1.59
C ASN A 68 -0.20 -23.94 0.39
N ALA A 69 0.15 -25.21 0.56
CA ALA A 69 0.64 -26.06 -0.52
C ALA A 69 -0.41 -26.24 -1.64
N LYS A 70 -1.69 -26.46 -1.28
CA LYS A 70 -2.80 -26.54 -2.25
C LYS A 70 -2.97 -25.24 -3.03
N PHE A 71 -2.85 -24.10 -2.35
CA PHE A 71 -2.92 -22.80 -2.99
C PHE A 71 -1.75 -22.60 -3.98
N ASP A 72 -0.53 -22.93 -3.59
CA ASP A 72 0.65 -22.79 -4.45
C ASP A 72 0.55 -23.69 -5.69
N GLU A 73 0.05 -24.92 -5.54
CA GLU A 73 -0.21 -25.83 -6.66
C GLU A 73 -1.27 -25.26 -7.63
N LEU A 74 -2.36 -24.69 -7.10
CA LEU A 74 -3.39 -24.04 -7.90
C LEU A 74 -2.83 -22.85 -8.69
N MET A 75 -2.04 -21.99 -8.05
CA MET A 75 -1.42 -20.83 -8.69
C MET A 75 -0.45 -21.25 -9.80
N LEU A 76 0.30 -22.34 -9.59
CA LEU A 76 1.17 -22.92 -10.62
C LEU A 76 0.36 -23.41 -11.83
N LYS A 77 -0.80 -24.06 -11.61
CA LYS A 77 -1.69 -24.51 -12.69
C LYS A 77 -2.25 -23.33 -13.48
N ILE A 78 -2.71 -22.28 -12.80
CA ILE A 78 -3.25 -21.07 -13.46
C ILE A 78 -2.18 -20.42 -14.35
N ASN A 79 -0.96 -20.24 -13.84
CA ASN A 79 0.12 -19.68 -14.63
C ASN A 79 0.47 -20.54 -15.84
N LYS A 80 0.48 -21.88 -15.71
CA LYS A 80 0.70 -22.78 -16.85
C LYS A 80 -0.40 -22.67 -17.90
N MET A 81 -1.67 -22.50 -17.48
CA MET A 81 -2.79 -22.31 -18.39
C MET A 81 -2.75 -20.96 -19.11
N ALA A 82 -2.25 -19.91 -18.47
CA ALA A 82 -2.12 -18.57 -19.07
C ALA A 82 -0.97 -18.46 -20.09
N GLN A 83 -0.08 -19.45 -20.16
CA GLN A 83 1.08 -19.48 -21.06
C GLN A 83 0.87 -20.38 -22.30
N ASN A 84 -0.31 -20.98 -22.44
CA ASN A 84 -0.70 -21.81 -23.60
C ASN A 84 -1.71 -21.09 -24.48
#